data_AF-A0A9P1C8X6-F1
#
_entry.id   AF-A0A9P1C8X6-F1
#
_cell.length_a   1.000
_cell.length_b   1.000
_cell.length_c   1.000
_cell.angle_alpha   90.00
_cell.angle_beta   90.00
_cell.angle_gamma   90.00
#
_symmetry.space_group_name_H-M   'P 1'
#
loop_
_entity.id
_entity.type
_entity.pdbx_description
1 polymer ?
#
loop_
_entity_poly.entity_id
_entity_poly.type
_entity_poly.pdbx_seq_one_letter_code
_entity_poly.pdbx_strand_id
1 'polypeptide(L)'
;QGSLRSPVCHRLFGSSASTPGSPRTVASGSAHMKLLTHNLLKCNKKGVTNGFPLIIRAVTMKYEETPYEQSFVSAMVPKLEYDALLKALGEIRDCSNFEGIEKLGKFPTLPLALPPDHEKNEEFLKQLHTVLFDLNLIEGQLVCPESGRVFPVNDGIPNMLLNDDEV
;
A
#
# COMPACT_ATOMS: atom_id res chain seq x y z
N GLN A 1 6.52 55.14 -60.15
CA GLN A 1 6.00 56.17 -59.24
C GLN A 1 5.61 55.48 -57.93
N GLY A 2 6.45 55.57 -56.90
CA GLY A 2 6.05 56.06 -55.57
C GLY A 2 5.65 54.88 -54.67
N SER A 3 6.55 54.27 -53.89
CA SER A 3 7.14 54.74 -52.62
C SER A 3 6.15 54.97 -51.48
N LEU A 4 6.49 54.38 -50.33
CA LEU A 4 6.21 54.79 -48.95
C LEU A 4 4.92 54.28 -48.25
N ARG A 5 5.08 53.29 -47.35
CA ARG A 5 5.07 53.46 -45.86
C ARG A 5 4.71 52.14 -45.14
N SER A 6 5.64 51.64 -44.32
CA SER A 6 5.34 50.91 -43.08
C SER A 6 4.82 51.91 -42.02
N PRO A 7 4.14 51.49 -40.94
CA PRO A 7 4.85 50.85 -39.82
C PRO A 7 4.10 49.73 -39.09
N VAL A 8 4.91 48.83 -38.52
CA VAL A 8 4.82 48.22 -37.18
C VAL A 8 3.45 48.28 -36.48
N CYS A 9 2.85 47.11 -36.29
CA CYS A 9 1.97 46.88 -35.14
C CYS A 9 2.27 45.51 -34.53
N HIS A 10 3.14 45.55 -33.54
CA HIS A 10 3.46 44.53 -32.57
C HIS A 10 2.18 44.15 -31.81
N ARG A 11 1.54 43.03 -32.15
CA ARG A 11 0.52 42.42 -31.27
C ARG A 11 1.15 41.24 -30.55
N LEU A 12 1.58 41.55 -29.33
CA LEU A 12 1.84 40.62 -28.25
C LEU A 12 0.69 39.61 -28.18
N PHE A 13 0.95 38.38 -28.59
CA PHE A 13 0.10 37.24 -28.24
C PHE A 13 0.36 36.98 -26.76
N GLY A 14 -0.52 37.53 -25.92
CA GLY A 14 -0.54 37.26 -24.49
C GLY A 14 -0.87 35.78 -24.27
N SER A 15 0.16 34.98 -24.03
CA SER A 15 0.05 33.65 -23.46
C SER A 15 -0.39 33.78 -21.99
N SER A 16 -1.69 33.97 -21.76
CA SER A 16 -2.27 33.66 -20.45
C SER A 16 -2.69 32.19 -20.49
N ALA A 17 -1.72 31.32 -20.21
CA ALA A 17 -1.97 29.93 -19.95
C ALA A 17 -2.92 29.81 -18.76
N SER A 18 -4.12 29.32 -19.05
CA SER A 18 -5.05 28.77 -18.08
C SER A 18 -4.27 27.81 -17.19
N THR A 19 -4.12 28.15 -15.91
CA THR A 19 -3.71 27.18 -14.90
C THR A 19 -4.99 26.44 -14.49
N PRO A 20 -5.25 25.20 -14.95
CA PRO A 20 -6.19 24.37 -14.21
C PRO A 20 -5.52 24.08 -12.87
N GLY A 21 -6.07 24.69 -11.81
CA GLY A 21 -5.77 24.29 -10.46
C GLY A 21 -5.92 22.77 -10.40
N SER A 22 -4.82 22.09 -10.08
CA SER A 22 -4.80 20.65 -9.89
C SER A 22 -5.95 20.31 -8.95
N PRO A 23 -6.85 19.38 -9.32
CA PRO A 23 -7.76 18.85 -8.34
C PRO A 23 -6.88 18.29 -7.23
N ARG A 24 -7.04 18.79 -6.00
CA ARG A 24 -6.69 17.98 -4.83
C ARG A 24 -7.58 16.76 -4.97
N THR A 25 -7.02 15.71 -5.55
CA THR A 25 -7.60 14.37 -5.51
C THR A 25 -7.81 14.12 -4.04
N VAL A 26 -9.07 14.24 -3.59
CA VAL A 26 -9.48 13.63 -2.35
C VAL A 26 -9.09 12.18 -2.51
N ALA A 27 -8.05 11.76 -1.78
CA ALA A 27 -7.68 10.36 -1.72
C ALA A 27 -8.96 9.65 -1.31
N SER A 28 -9.59 8.98 -2.27
CA SER A 28 -10.73 8.11 -2.02
C SER A 28 -10.17 7.03 -1.13
N GLY A 29 -10.31 7.23 0.19
CA GLY A 29 -9.77 6.32 1.19
C GLY A 29 -10.49 5.00 1.02
N SER A 30 -9.87 4.09 0.27
CA SER A 30 -10.30 2.71 0.19
C SER A 30 -10.29 2.17 1.61
N ALA A 31 -11.47 1.79 2.12
CA ALA A 31 -11.68 1.38 3.51
C ALA A 31 -11.11 -0.01 3.81
N HIS A 32 -10.15 -0.47 3.01
CA HIS A 32 -9.66 -1.83 3.03
C HIS A 32 -8.35 -1.95 3.81
N MET A 33 -8.11 -3.14 4.34
CA MET A 33 -6.95 -3.40 5.18
C MET A 33 -5.69 -3.52 4.33
N LYS A 34 -4.82 -2.51 4.42
CA LYS A 34 -3.48 -2.55 3.83
C LYS A 34 -2.59 -3.59 4.52
N LEU A 35 -1.65 -4.19 3.81
CA LEU A 35 -0.65 -5.08 4.42
C LEU A 35 0.24 -4.36 5.43
N LEU A 36 0.45 -3.05 5.29
CA LEU A 36 1.07 -2.23 6.34
C LEU A 36 0.34 -2.39 7.68
N THR A 37 -1.00 -2.30 7.67
CA THR A 37 -1.82 -2.45 8.88
C THR A 37 -1.63 -3.83 9.48
N HIS A 38 -1.61 -4.88 8.66
CA HIS A 38 -1.34 -6.24 9.12
C HIS A 38 0.03 -6.35 9.82
N ASN A 39 1.06 -5.74 9.24
CA ASN A 39 2.42 -5.80 9.78
C ASN A 39 2.57 -5.08 11.13
N LEU A 40 1.63 -4.22 11.51
CA LEU A 40 1.61 -3.51 12.80
C LEU A 40 0.66 -4.17 13.82
N LEU A 41 -0.18 -5.12 13.42
CA LEU A 41 -1.16 -5.77 14.29
C LEU A 41 -0.58 -7.04 14.93
N LYS A 42 -0.72 -7.14 16.24
CA LYS A 42 -0.36 -8.33 17.04
C LYS A 42 -1.55 -8.89 17.79
N CYS A 43 -1.55 -10.19 18.01
CA CYS A 43 -2.53 -10.86 18.86
C CYS A 43 -2.31 -10.45 20.33
N ASN A 44 -3.33 -9.83 20.95
CA ASN A 44 -3.27 -9.39 22.35
C ASN A 44 -4.14 -10.25 23.27
N LYS A 45 -4.34 -11.53 22.93
CA LYS A 45 -5.10 -12.47 23.76
C LYS A 45 -4.34 -12.80 25.04
N LYS A 46 -5.06 -12.95 26.15
CA LYS A 46 -4.48 -13.32 27.44
C LYS A 46 -3.68 -14.62 27.37
N GLY A 47 -2.47 -14.59 27.94
CA GLY A 47 -1.56 -15.73 27.94
C GLY A 47 -0.76 -15.91 26.65
N VAL A 48 -0.95 -15.04 25.65
CA VAL A 48 -0.12 -15.04 24.44
C VAL A 48 1.14 -14.23 24.67
N THR A 49 2.30 -14.87 24.53
CA THR A 49 3.60 -14.19 24.67
C THR A 49 4.16 -13.82 23.29
N ASN A 50 3.96 -14.68 22.28
CA ASN A 50 4.47 -14.46 20.92
C ASN A 50 3.34 -14.42 19.88
N GLY A 51 2.54 -13.37 19.94
CA GLY A 51 1.34 -13.17 19.12
C GLY A 51 1.55 -12.57 17.73
N PHE A 52 2.78 -12.51 17.24
CA PHE A 52 3.16 -11.87 15.99
C PHE A 52 4.19 -12.71 15.22
N PRO A 53 4.14 -12.78 13.88
CA PRO A 53 3.09 -12.23 13.01
C PRO A 53 1.80 -13.04 13.00
N LEU A 54 0.69 -12.36 12.75
CA LEU A 54 -0.59 -13.03 12.47
C LEU A 54 -0.50 -13.72 11.11
N ILE A 55 -1.07 -14.92 10.98
CA ILE A 55 -1.10 -15.63 9.70
C ILE A 55 -2.27 -15.10 8.89
N ILE A 56 -2.01 -14.59 7.67
CA ILE A 56 -3.07 -14.12 6.77
C ILE A 56 -3.63 -15.32 6.03
N ARG A 57 -4.93 -15.55 6.13
CA ARG A 57 -5.68 -16.40 5.21
C ARG A 57 -6.56 -15.52 4.35
N ALA A 58 -6.01 -15.06 3.24
CA ALA A 58 -6.70 -14.18 2.31
C ALA A 58 -7.68 -14.99 1.45
N VAL A 59 -8.91 -14.49 1.32
CA VAL A 59 -9.93 -15.03 0.42
C VAL A 59 -10.07 -14.12 -0.80
N THR A 60 -10.17 -12.82 -0.56
CA THR A 60 -10.26 -11.79 -1.60
C THR A 60 -9.24 -10.69 -1.32
N MET A 61 -8.35 -10.48 -2.28
CA MET A 61 -7.38 -9.39 -2.31
C MET A 61 -7.75 -8.40 -3.42
N LYS A 62 -7.39 -7.13 -3.23
CA LYS A 62 -7.58 -6.07 -4.22
C LYS A 62 -6.30 -5.26 -4.38
N TYR A 63 -5.94 -5.02 -5.62
CA TYR A 63 -4.88 -4.10 -5.99
C TYR A 63 -5.46 -2.71 -6.23
N GLU A 64 -4.92 -1.72 -5.53
CA GLU A 64 -5.26 -0.32 -5.71
C GLU A 64 -4.00 0.53 -5.71
N GLU A 65 -3.65 1.11 -6.86
CA GLU A 65 -2.45 1.92 -6.99
C GLU A 65 -2.54 3.21 -6.16
N THR A 66 -1.53 3.44 -5.32
CA THR A 66 -1.38 4.63 -4.50
C THR A 66 -0.16 5.45 -4.92
N PRO A 67 -0.14 6.77 -4.67
CA PRO A 67 1.02 7.59 -5.01
C PRO A 67 2.26 7.11 -4.26
N TYR A 68 3.32 6.80 -5.02
CA TYR A 68 4.61 6.40 -4.49
C TYR A 68 5.37 7.61 -3.94
N GLU A 69 5.72 7.56 -2.66
CA GLU A 69 6.52 8.58 -1.98
C GLU A 69 7.72 7.93 -1.27
N GLN A 70 8.92 8.08 -1.85
CA GLN A 70 10.14 7.43 -1.37
C GLN A 70 10.42 7.73 0.12
N SER A 71 10.31 9.00 0.51
CA SER A 71 10.57 9.46 1.88
C SER A 71 9.63 8.81 2.91
N PHE A 72 8.39 8.52 2.50
CA PHE A 72 7.42 7.86 3.37
C PHE A 72 7.72 6.36 3.51
N VAL A 73 8.09 5.70 2.42
CA VAL A 73 8.43 4.27 2.43
C VAL A 73 9.70 4.03 3.25
N SER A 74 10.75 4.84 3.05
CA SER A 74 12.00 4.72 3.81
C SER A 74 11.78 4.94 5.31
N ALA A 75 10.92 5.90 5.69
CA ALA A 75 10.55 6.13 7.09
C ALA A 75 9.75 4.98 7.72
N MET A 76 9.07 4.16 6.91
CA MET A 76 8.36 2.97 7.38
C MET A 76 9.28 1.77 7.56
N VAL A 77 10.30 1.58 6.71
CA VAL A 77 11.26 0.46 6.79
C VAL A 77 11.69 0.10 8.23
N PRO A 78 12.17 1.04 9.08
CA PRO A 78 12.62 0.69 10.43
C PRO A 78 11.50 0.27 11.40
N LYS A 79 10.23 0.51 11.06
CA LYS A 79 9.06 0.12 11.86
C LYS A 79 8.42 -1.19 11.40
N LEU A 80 8.88 -1.72 10.26
CA LEU A 80 8.31 -2.90 9.65
C LEU A 80 9.05 -4.14 10.12
N GLU A 81 8.28 -5.17 10.42
CA GLU A 81 8.81 -6.51 10.60
C GLU A 81 8.91 -7.18 9.23
N TYR A 82 10.11 -7.19 8.67
CA TYR A 82 10.36 -7.66 7.31
C TYR A 82 10.02 -9.14 7.11
N ASP A 83 10.38 -10.00 8.07
CA ASP A 83 10.09 -11.44 8.02
C ASP A 83 8.58 -11.72 8.01
N ALA A 84 7.82 -10.96 8.80
CA ALA A 84 6.36 -11.01 8.82
C ALA A 84 5.75 -10.61 7.48
N LEU A 85 6.31 -9.60 6.83
CA LEU A 85 5.85 -9.15 5.51
C LEU A 85 6.10 -10.22 4.44
N LEU A 86 7.26 -10.88 4.47
CA LEU A 86 7.58 -11.97 3.54
C LEU A 86 6.62 -13.16 3.71
N LYS A 87 6.27 -13.51 4.96
CA LYS A 87 5.27 -14.54 5.25
C LYS A 87 3.90 -14.13 4.72
N ALA A 88 3.44 -12.92 5.04
CA ALA A 88 2.18 -12.38 4.52
C ALA A 88 2.12 -12.40 2.99
N LEU A 89 3.21 -12.02 2.31
CA LEU A 89 3.35 -12.11 0.86
C LEU A 89 3.23 -13.53 0.33
N GLY A 90 3.81 -14.50 1.03
CA GLY A 90 3.68 -15.92 0.69
C GLY A 90 2.23 -16.39 0.74
N GLU A 91 1.52 -16.02 1.81
CA GLU A 91 0.12 -16.42 2.01
C GLU A 91 -0.82 -15.77 0.98
N ILE A 92 -0.70 -14.46 0.73
CA ILE A 92 -1.58 -13.78 -0.24
C ILE A 92 -1.31 -14.20 -1.68
N ARG A 93 -0.11 -14.72 -1.98
CA ARG A 93 0.21 -15.24 -3.31
C ARG A 93 -0.62 -16.47 -3.66
N ASP A 94 -1.03 -17.23 -2.65
CA ASP A 94 -1.92 -18.40 -2.81
C ASP A 94 -3.41 -18.02 -2.84
N CYS A 95 -3.74 -16.74 -2.65
CA CYS A 95 -5.12 -16.26 -2.65
C CYS A 95 -5.80 -16.52 -3.99
N SER A 96 -6.94 -17.21 -3.96
CA SER A 96 -7.67 -17.60 -5.17
C SER A 96 -8.31 -16.43 -5.90
N ASN A 97 -8.65 -15.35 -5.19
CA ASN A 97 -9.32 -14.18 -5.77
C ASN A 97 -8.47 -12.92 -5.56
N PHE A 98 -7.97 -12.34 -6.66
CA PHE A 98 -7.18 -11.11 -6.63
C PHE A 98 -7.72 -10.12 -7.67
N GLU A 99 -8.46 -9.13 -7.22
CA GLU A 99 -9.04 -8.09 -8.07
C GLU A 99 -7.99 -7.05 -8.45
N GLY A 100 -7.95 -6.66 -9.73
CA GLY A 100 -7.05 -5.61 -10.22
C GLY A 100 -5.58 -6.04 -10.36
N ILE A 101 -5.25 -7.30 -10.12
CA ILE A 101 -3.87 -7.83 -10.31
C ILE A 101 -3.39 -7.68 -11.77
N GLU A 102 -4.31 -7.61 -12.73
CA GLU A 102 -4.02 -7.33 -14.13
C GLU A 102 -3.27 -5.99 -14.33
N LYS A 103 -3.56 -4.98 -13.50
CA LYS A 103 -2.91 -3.66 -13.55
C LYS A 103 -1.49 -3.70 -13.00
N LEU A 104 -1.28 -4.54 -11.98
CA LEU A 104 0.02 -4.76 -11.37
C LEU A 104 0.98 -5.48 -12.33
N GLY A 105 0.45 -6.39 -13.17
CA GLY A 105 1.18 -7.12 -14.20
C GLY A 105 2.13 -8.18 -13.65
N LYS A 106 3.09 -7.78 -12.80
CA LYS A 106 4.02 -8.67 -12.12
C LYS A 106 3.87 -8.55 -10.60
N PHE A 107 3.66 -9.70 -9.94
CA PHE A 107 3.58 -9.74 -8.49
C PHE A 107 4.91 -9.27 -7.85
N PRO A 108 4.88 -8.33 -6.89
CA PRO A 108 6.08 -7.81 -6.25
C PRO A 108 6.83 -8.94 -5.55
N THR A 109 8.13 -9.00 -5.78
CA THR A 109 9.01 -10.02 -5.20
C THR A 109 10.04 -9.31 -4.34
N LEU A 110 9.89 -9.43 -3.02
CA LEU A 110 10.85 -8.88 -2.07
C LEU A 110 11.99 -9.90 -1.84
N PRO A 111 13.24 -9.42 -1.65
CA PRO A 111 14.36 -10.30 -1.29
C PRO A 111 14.13 -10.98 0.07
N LEU A 112 14.82 -12.09 0.35
CA LEU A 112 14.66 -12.81 1.62
C LEU A 112 15.20 -12.02 2.82
N ALA A 113 16.11 -11.08 2.58
CA ALA A 113 16.72 -10.23 3.59
C ALA A 113 16.66 -8.76 3.18
N LEU A 114 16.50 -7.86 4.15
CA LEU A 114 16.51 -6.43 3.93
C LEU A 114 17.90 -6.01 3.40
N PRO A 115 18.00 -5.42 2.19
CA PRO A 115 19.28 -4.99 1.65
C PRO A 115 19.85 -3.83 2.49
N PRO A 116 21.18 -3.78 2.72
CA PRO A 116 21.80 -2.73 3.52
C PRO A 116 21.71 -1.34 2.87
N ASP A 117 21.51 -1.26 1.54
CA ASP A 117 21.36 -0.01 0.78
C ASP A 117 19.88 0.21 0.36
N HIS A 118 18.93 -0.28 1.15
CA HIS A 118 17.48 -0.18 0.85
C HIS A 118 17.01 1.26 0.62
N GLU A 119 17.65 2.26 1.23
CA GLU A 119 17.29 3.67 1.06
C GLU A 119 17.58 4.22 -0.34
N LYS A 120 18.61 3.70 -1.02
CA LYS A 120 18.99 4.12 -2.37
C LYS A 120 18.44 3.21 -3.45
N ASN A 121 18.00 2.01 -3.08
CA ASN A 121 17.44 1.05 -4.02
C ASN A 121 15.98 1.39 -4.33
N GLU A 122 15.78 2.28 -5.31
CA GLU A 122 14.44 2.71 -5.75
C GLU A 122 13.56 1.55 -6.22
N GLU A 123 14.13 0.53 -6.86
CA GLU A 123 13.37 -0.64 -7.32
C GLU A 123 12.80 -1.41 -6.13
N PHE A 124 13.62 -1.61 -5.08
CA PHE A 124 13.18 -2.24 -3.83
C PHE A 124 12.10 -1.41 -3.13
N LEU A 125 12.29 -0.09 -3.02
CA LEU A 125 11.32 0.79 -2.36
C LEU A 125 9.97 0.85 -3.10
N LYS A 126 9.99 0.81 -4.44
CA LYS A 126 8.77 0.70 -5.25
C LYS A 126 8.05 -0.61 -4.99
N GLN A 127 8.77 -1.73 -5.00
CA GLN A 127 8.16 -3.03 -4.67
C GLN A 127 7.59 -3.05 -3.24
N LEU A 128 8.34 -2.52 -2.28
CA LEU A 128 7.91 -2.44 -0.90
C LEU A 128 6.67 -1.55 -0.75
N HIS A 129 6.63 -0.41 -1.41
CA HIS A 129 5.46 0.48 -1.45
C HIS A 129 4.24 -0.26 -1.99
N THR A 130 4.38 -0.96 -3.11
CA THR A 130 3.28 -1.73 -3.69
C THR A 130 2.74 -2.77 -2.72
N VAL A 131 3.63 -3.52 -2.07
CA VAL A 131 3.23 -4.52 -1.07
C VAL A 131 2.49 -3.86 0.10
N LEU A 132 3.02 -2.76 0.63
CA LEU A 132 2.49 -2.14 1.85
C LEU A 132 1.20 -1.36 1.64
N PHE A 133 1.08 -0.65 0.51
CA PHE A 133 0.04 0.35 0.28
C PHE A 133 -0.95 -0.02 -0.81
N ASP A 134 -0.50 -0.75 -1.84
CA ASP A 134 -1.33 -1.05 -3.00
C ASP A 134 -2.06 -2.39 -2.85
N LEU A 135 -1.53 -3.33 -2.06
CA LEU A 135 -2.19 -4.59 -1.75
C LEU A 135 -3.12 -4.44 -0.55
N ASN A 136 -4.41 -4.64 -0.80
CA ASN A 136 -5.47 -4.51 0.19
C ASN A 136 -6.19 -5.86 0.36
N LEU A 137 -6.37 -6.27 1.61
CA LEU A 137 -7.19 -7.42 1.99
C LEU A 137 -8.65 -6.97 2.10
N ILE A 138 -9.53 -7.58 1.30
CA ILE A 138 -10.98 -7.32 1.30
C ILE A 138 -11.68 -8.32 2.20
N GLU A 139 -11.42 -9.60 1.99
CA GLU A 139 -12.01 -10.67 2.78
C GLU A 139 -10.96 -11.70 3.13
N GLY A 140 -11.00 -12.18 4.36
CA GLY A 140 -10.08 -13.19 4.84
C GLY A 140 -10.14 -13.34 6.34
N GLN A 141 -9.11 -13.93 6.89
CA GLN A 141 -8.99 -14.18 8.32
C GLN A 141 -7.53 -13.99 8.74
N LEU A 142 -7.34 -13.46 9.95
CA LEU A 142 -6.03 -13.34 10.58
C LEU A 142 -5.98 -14.35 11.73
N VAL A 143 -5.02 -15.26 11.69
CA VAL A 143 -4.92 -16.34 12.68
C VAL A 143 -3.74 -16.08 13.60
N CYS A 144 -4.00 -16.07 14.90
CA CYS A 144 -2.97 -15.96 15.92
C CYS A 144 -2.13 -17.25 15.95
N PRO A 145 -0.80 -17.18 15.80
CA PRO A 145 0.03 -18.39 15.66
C PRO A 145 0.08 -19.23 16.94
N GLU A 146 0.00 -18.59 18.11
CA GLU A 146 0.13 -19.27 19.41
C GLU A 146 -1.22 -19.74 19.94
N SER A 147 -2.24 -18.87 19.93
CA SER A 147 -3.56 -19.20 20.48
C SER A 147 -4.50 -19.87 19.49
N GLY A 148 -4.16 -19.90 18.19
CA GLY A 148 -5.04 -20.35 17.11
C GLY A 148 -6.31 -19.52 16.92
N ARG A 149 -6.39 -18.33 17.55
CA ARG A 149 -7.59 -17.48 17.48
C ARG A 149 -7.70 -16.88 16.09
N VAL A 150 -8.90 -16.94 15.54
CA VAL A 150 -9.22 -16.41 14.22
C VAL A 150 -9.90 -15.06 14.37
N PHE A 151 -9.36 -14.05 13.70
CA PHE A 151 -9.92 -12.72 13.58
C PHE A 151 -10.42 -12.52 12.15
N PRO A 152 -11.74 -12.54 11.91
CA PRO A 152 -12.28 -12.38 10.57
C PRO A 152 -12.05 -10.96 10.05
N VAL A 153 -11.76 -10.85 8.75
CA VAL A 153 -11.66 -9.59 8.02
C VAL A 153 -12.78 -9.56 6.99
N ASN A 154 -13.66 -8.56 7.10
CA ASN A 154 -14.79 -8.39 6.19
C ASN A 154 -14.83 -6.94 5.70
N ASP A 155 -15.03 -6.75 4.40
CA ASP A 155 -14.95 -5.44 3.70
C ASP A 155 -13.62 -4.70 3.94
N GLY A 156 -12.57 -5.45 4.28
CA GLY A 156 -11.25 -4.96 4.66
C GLY A 156 -11.18 -4.31 6.04
N ILE A 157 -12.15 -4.59 6.91
CA ILE A 157 -12.12 -4.21 8.33
C ILE A 157 -11.84 -5.47 9.17
N PRO A 158 -10.68 -5.56 9.83
CA PRO A 158 -10.37 -6.68 10.71
C PRO A 158 -11.11 -6.56 12.04
N ASN A 159 -11.85 -7.60 12.43
CA ASN A 159 -12.49 -7.67 13.73
C ASN A 159 -11.52 -8.28 14.76
N MET A 160 -10.86 -7.41 15.52
CA MET A 160 -9.91 -7.76 16.59
C MET A 160 -10.54 -7.78 18.00
N LEU A 161 -11.87 -7.79 18.11
CA LEU A 161 -12.55 -7.80 19.41
C LEU A 161 -12.33 -9.13 20.12
N LEU A 162 -11.85 -9.03 21.36
CA LEU A 162 -11.73 -10.11 22.33
C LEU A 162 -12.94 -10.03 23.27
N ASN A 163 -13.41 -11.18 23.78
CA ASN A 163 -14.40 -11.17 24.87
C ASN A 163 -13.70 -10.72 26.16
N ASP A 164 -14.45 -10.16 27.11
CA ASP A 164 -13.92 -9.75 28.43
C ASP A 164 -13.15 -10.87 29.16
N ASP A 165 -13.53 -12.14 28.96
CA ASP A 165 -12.82 -13.29 29.54
C ASP A 165 -11.48 -13.62 28.87
N GLU A 166 -11.18 -13.06 27.69
CA GLU A 166 -10.02 -13.39 26.85
C GLU A 166 -8.98 -12.26 26.70
N VAL A 167 -9.19 -11.13 27.37
CA VAL A 167 -8.26 -9.99 27.47
C VAL A 167 -7.46 -10.01 28.79
#